data_AF-A0A9D3LUD2-F1
#
_entry.id   AF-A0A9D3LUD2-F1
#
_cell.length_a   1.000
_cell.length_b   1.000
_cell.length_c   1.000
_cell.angle_alpha   90.00
_cell.angle_beta   90.00
_cell.angle_gamma   90.00
#
_symmetry.space_group_name_H-M   'P 1'
#
loop_
_entity.id
_entity.type
_entity.pdbx_description
1 polymer ?
#
loop_
_entity_poly.entity_id
_entity_poly.type
_entity_poly.pdbx_seq_one_letter_code
_entity_poly.pdbx_strand_id
1 'polypeptide(L)' 'NSSYFSEKSCDIVASALQSSNSTLRDLDLSCNHLGDSEVKLLCAGLMSPNCKLQRLGLNNC' A
#
# COMPACT_ATOMS: atom_id res chain seq x y z
N ASN A 1 9.73 10.14 17.97
CA ASN A 1 9.18 10.48 16.64
C ASN A 1 9.45 9.30 15.72
N SER A 2 8.48 8.41 15.50
CA SER A 2 8.60 7.36 14.49
C SER A 2 7.19 7.08 13.98
N SER A 3 6.86 7.62 12.82
CA SER A 3 5.65 7.29 12.09
C SER A 3 5.69 5.78 11.78
N TYR A 4 4.69 5.02 12.23
CA TYR A 4 4.72 3.56 12.39
C TYR A 4 4.49 2.74 11.10
N PHE A 5 4.62 3.35 9.91
CA PHE A 5 4.50 2.61 8.66
C PHE A 5 5.85 1.94 8.35
N SER A 6 6.03 0.73 8.87
CA SER A 6 7.24 -0.06 8.69
C SER A 6 7.25 -0.71 7.30
N GLU A 7 8.44 -0.95 6.74
CA GLU A 7 8.67 -1.73 5.52
C GLU A 7 7.87 -3.05 5.51
N LYS A 8 7.76 -3.73 6.65
CA LYS A 8 6.94 -4.95 6.80
C LYS A 8 5.44 -4.72 6.57
N SER A 9 4.91 -3.59 7.02
CA SER A 9 3.51 -3.22 6.78
C SER A 9 3.28 -2.96 5.30
N CYS A 10 4.26 -2.34 4.63
CA CYS A 10 4.22 -2.11 3.19
C CYS A 10 4.22 -3.43 2.40
N ASP A 11 5.07 -4.40 2.79
CA ASP A 11 5.13 -5.72 2.17
C ASP A 11 3.82 -6.50 2.30
N ILE A 12 3.18 -6.45 3.48
CA ILE A 12 1.89 -7.12 3.71
C ILE A 12 0.81 -6.50 2.82
N VAL A 13 0.78 -5.16 2.73
CA VAL A 13 -0.19 -4.45 1.89
C VAL A 13 0.07 -4.74 0.41
N ALA A 14 1.32 -4.68 -0.04
CA ALA A 14 1.69 -5.01 -1.42
C ALA A 14 1.31 -6.45 -1.78
N SER A 15 1.58 -7.40 -0.89
CA SER A 15 1.17 -8.80 -1.07
C SER A 15 -0.35 -8.95 -1.12
N ALA A 16 -1.07 -8.22 -0.27
CA ALA A 16 -2.53 -8.19 -0.29
C ALA A 16 -3.08 -7.57 -1.57
N LEU A 17 -2.44 -6.55 -2.14
CA LEU A 17 -2.83 -5.96 -3.43
C LEU A 17 -2.58 -6.91 -4.62
N GLN A 18 -1.54 -7.74 -4.54
CA GLN A 18 -1.21 -8.72 -5.58
C GLN A 18 -2.04 -10.01 -5.52
N SER A 19 -2.62 -10.31 -4.36
CA SER A 19 -3.39 -11.53 -4.15
C SER A 19 -4.72 -11.51 -4.91
N SER A 20 -4.99 -12.54 -5.71
CA SER A 20 -6.27 -12.72 -6.42
C SER A 20 -7.47 -12.82 -5.46
N ASN A 21 -7.22 -13.25 -4.22
CA ASN A 21 -8.22 -13.36 -3.16
C ASN A 21 -8.43 -12.06 -2.38
N SER A 22 -7.70 -10.99 -2.73
CA SER A 22 -7.87 -9.71 -2.08
C SER A 22 -9.30 -9.21 -2.22
N THR A 23 -9.85 -8.76 -1.10
CA THR A 23 -11.12 -8.04 -1.03
C THR A 23 -10.91 -6.55 -0.76
N LEU A 24 -9.64 -6.10 -0.71
CA LEU A 24 -9.28 -4.72 -0.40
C LEU A 24 -9.74 -3.81 -1.54
N ARG A 25 -10.70 -2.94 -1.25
CA ARG A 25 -11.24 -1.91 -2.16
C ARG A 25 -10.76 -0.51 -1.80
N ASP A 26 -10.37 -0.33 -0.55
CA ASP A 26 -10.07 0.95 0.06
C ASP A 26 -8.79 0.85 0.87
N LEU A 27 -7.86 1.73 0.60
CA LEU A 27 -6.60 1.82 1.33
C LEU A 27 -6.32 3.29 1.59
N ASP A 28 -6.30 3.68 2.86
CA ASP A 28 -5.90 5.00 3.26
C ASP A 28 -4.55 4.92 3.98
N LEU A 29 -3.54 5.50 3.35
CA LEU A 29 -2.20 5.65 3.90
C LEU A 29 -1.91 7.10 4.27
N SER A 30 -2.91 7.99 4.26
CA SER A 30 -2.72 9.39 4.60
C SER A 30 -2.03 9.56 5.96
N CYS A 31 -1.15 10.56 6.05
CA CYS A 31 -0.33 10.87 7.22
C CYS A 31 0.68 9.77 7.63
N ASN A 32 0.99 8.82 6.73
CA ASN A 32 2.09 7.87 6.94
C ASN A 32 3.34 8.31 6.20
N HIS A 33 4.49 8.30 6.87
CA HIS A 33 5.75 8.62 6.21
C HIS A 33 6.18 7.44 5.33
N LEU A 34 6.02 7.57 4.01
CA LEU A 34 6.42 6.55 3.04
C LEU A 34 7.73 6.97 2.39
N GLY A 35 8.77 6.15 2.53
CA GLY A 35 10.00 6.34 1.77
C GLY A 35 9.85 5.84 0.32
N ASP A 36 10.83 6.16 -0.52
CA ASP A 36 10.84 5.76 -1.93
C ASP A 36 10.75 4.23 -2.13
N SER A 37 11.33 3.45 -1.20
CA SER A 37 11.31 1.99 -1.24
C SER A 37 9.91 1.44 -0.98
N GLU A 38 9.23 1.97 0.04
CA GLU A 38 7.85 1.61 0.39
C GLU A 38 6.87 2.02 -0.72
N VAL A 39 7.04 3.21 -1.29
CA VAL A 39 6.22 3.65 -2.42
C VAL A 39 6.39 2.73 -3.62
N LYS A 40 7.63 2.30 -3.95
CA LYS A 40 7.88 1.35 -5.04
C LYS A 40 7.21 -0.01 -4.80
N LEU A 41 7.25 -0.53 -3.57
CA LEU A 41 6.57 -1.78 -3.21
C LEU A 41 5.05 -1.68 -3.37
N LEU A 42 4.46 -0.58 -2.90
CA LEU A 42 3.03 -0.28 -3.08
C LEU A 42 2.67 -0.18 -4.57
N CYS A 43 3.48 0.54 -5.36
CA CYS A 43 3.26 0.66 -6.81
C CYS A 43 3.27 -0.71 -7.51
N ALA A 44 4.21 -1.59 -7.16
CA ALA A 44 4.24 -2.95 -7.71
C ALA A 44 2.96 -3.73 -7.39
N GLY A 45 2.43 -3.58 -6.17
CA GLY A 45 1.16 -4.18 -5.77
C GLY A 45 -0.04 -3.60 -6.54
N LEU A 46 -0.08 -2.27 -6.71
CA LEU A 46 -1.14 -1.56 -7.44
C LEU A 46 -1.16 -1.90 -8.93
N MET A 47 0.01 -2.15 -9.54
CA MET A 47 0.14 -2.55 -10.95
C MET A 47 -0.27 -3.99 -11.21
N SER A 48 -0.52 -4.79 -10.16
CA SER A 48 -0.97 -6.17 -10.32
C SER A 48 -2.35 -6.23 -10.99
N PRO A 49 -2.57 -7.14 -11.96
CA PRO A 49 -3.89 -7.34 -12.55
C PRO A 49 -4.93 -7.85 -11.53
N ASN A 50 -4.47 -8.38 -10.40
CA ASN A 50 -5.32 -8.83 -9.30
C ASN A 50 -5.74 -7.70 -8.35
N CYS A 51 -5.15 -6.51 -8.50
CA CYS A 51 -5.46 -5.37 -7.65
C CYS A 51 -6.92 -4.95 -7.85
N LYS A 52 -7.70 -5.06 -6.76
CA LYS A 52 -9.12 -4.72 -6.74
C LYS A 52 -9.40 -3.36 -6.09
N LEU A 53 -8.34 -2.63 -5.75
CA LEU A 53 -8.41 -1.35 -5.07
C LEU A 53 -9.14 -0.31 -5.93
N GLN A 54 -10.05 0.42 -5.32
CA GLN A 54 -10.87 1.45 -5.97
C GLN A 54 -10.54 2.85 -5.44
N ARG A 55 -10.16 2.96 -4.15
CA ARG A 55 -9.76 4.23 -3.54
C ARG A 55 -8.42 4.07 -2.82
N LEU A 56 -7.54 5.03 -3.05
CA LEU A 56 -6.23 5.15 -2.44
C LEU A 56 -6.07 6.55 -1.85
N GLY A 57 -5.87 6.64 -0.54
CA GLY A 57 -5.53 7.87 0.17
C GLY A 57 -4.02 7.96 0.42
N LEU A 58 -3.39 9.05 -0.02
CA LEU A 58 -1.95 9.33 0.15
C LEU A 58 -1.71 10.76 0.65
N ASN A 59 -2.67 11.37 1.36
CA ASN A 59 -2.52 12.76 1.77
C ASN A 59 -1.43 12.87 2.83
N ASN A 60 -0.48 13.79 2.65
CA ASN A 60 0.59 14.05 3.62
C ASN A 60 1.46 12.80 3.92
N CYS A 61 1.76 12.02 2.88
CA CYS A 61 2.69 10.89 2.92
C CYS A 61 4.14 11.28 2.67
#